data_AF-A0A9P1F5Q8-F1
#
_entry.id   AF-A0A9P1F5Q8-F1
#
_cell.length_a   1.000
_cell.length_b   1.000
_cell.length_c   1.000
_cell.angle_alpha   90.00
_cell.angle_beta   90.00
_cell.angle_gamma   90.00
#
_symmetry.space_group_name_H-M   'P 1'
#
loop_
_entity.id
_entity.type
_entity.pdbx_description
1 polymer ?
#
loop_
_entity_poly.entity_id
_entity_poly.type
_entity_poly.pdbx_seq_one_letter_code
_entity_poly.pdbx_strand_id
1 'polypeptide(L)'
;MKSVVIFLTFVCTTALAGTWTSWGAWADVCTNCPGSTYRGRTRVCVIGADMSGCSGSRTEKTVCNCPLDSVWGEWEDWTVCDKDCGYCGTQTRTRECEVIDGCPAANCTGDNSESRACSTTDGVCLAPSVSCCAGYKKKVDIPSKRFYCGL
;
A
#
# COMPACT_ATOMS: atom_id res chain seq x y z
N MET A 1 -80.52 -19.21 -7.58
CA MET A 1 -79.49 -18.96 -8.61
C MET A 1 -78.85 -17.61 -8.37
N LYS A 2 -77.67 -17.56 -7.77
CA LYS A 2 -76.78 -16.40 -7.79
C LYS A 2 -75.37 -16.94 -8.01
N SER A 3 -74.90 -16.84 -9.24
CA SER A 3 -73.58 -17.31 -9.65
C SER A 3 -72.52 -16.41 -9.05
N VAL A 4 -71.61 -16.99 -8.26
CA VAL A 4 -70.43 -16.31 -7.75
C VAL A 4 -69.39 -16.31 -8.86
N VAL A 5 -69.16 -15.16 -9.49
CA VAL A 5 -68.07 -14.99 -10.45
C VAL A 5 -66.81 -14.67 -9.67
N ILE A 6 -65.96 -15.68 -9.45
CA ILE A 6 -64.62 -15.48 -8.90
C ILE A 6 -63.76 -14.92 -10.04
N PHE A 7 -63.53 -13.61 -10.04
CA PHE A 7 -62.48 -13.01 -10.87
C PHE A 7 -61.13 -13.39 -10.27
N LEU A 8 -60.59 -14.54 -10.70
CA LEU A 8 -59.16 -14.79 -10.61
C LEU A 8 -58.48 -13.78 -11.54
N THR A 9 -58.16 -12.59 -11.02
CA THR A 9 -57.16 -11.73 -11.65
C THR A 9 -55.83 -12.47 -11.55
N PHE A 10 -55.55 -13.29 -12.56
CA PHE A 10 -54.27 -13.93 -12.76
C PHE A 10 -53.26 -12.81 -13.01
N VAL A 11 -52.52 -12.41 -11.97
CA VAL A 11 -51.38 -11.51 -12.13
C VAL A 11 -50.31 -12.30 -12.89
N CYS A 12 -50.43 -12.30 -14.22
CA CYS A 12 -49.42 -12.86 -15.10
C CYS A 12 -48.25 -11.90 -15.15
N THR A 13 -47.35 -12.01 -14.17
CA THR A 13 -46.00 -11.47 -14.30
C THR A 13 -45.04 -12.63 -14.51
N THR A 14 -45.34 -13.50 -15.48
CA THR A 14 -44.31 -14.42 -15.99
C THR A 14 -43.38 -13.57 -16.84
N ALA A 15 -42.24 -13.17 -16.30
CA ALA A 15 -41.14 -12.71 -17.12
C ALA A 15 -40.76 -13.90 -18.03
N LEU A 16 -41.31 -13.91 -19.25
CA LEU A 16 -41.07 -14.98 -20.21
C LEU A 16 -39.60 -14.99 -20.58
N ALA A 17 -39.02 -13.80 -20.77
CA ALA A 17 -37.62 -13.62 -21.07
C ALA A 17 -36.71 -13.66 -19.84
N GLY A 18 -35.46 -14.08 -20.02
CA GLY A 18 -34.42 -14.03 -18.98
C GLY A 18 -34.21 -12.63 -18.42
N THR A 19 -34.07 -12.52 -17.10
CA THR A 19 -33.91 -11.24 -16.39
C THR A 19 -32.61 -11.19 -15.62
N TRP A 20 -32.00 -10.01 -15.59
CA TRP A 20 -30.80 -9.76 -14.79
C TRP A 20 -31.17 -9.51 -13.33
N THR A 21 -30.43 -10.09 -12.39
CA THR A 21 -30.46 -9.61 -11.01
C THR A 21 -29.97 -8.17 -10.93
N SER A 22 -30.22 -7.52 -9.78
CA SER A 22 -29.47 -6.31 -9.45
C SER A 22 -27.97 -6.60 -9.52
N TRP A 23 -27.21 -5.57 -9.88
CA TRP A 23 -25.76 -5.63 -9.81
C TRP A 23 -25.32 -5.91 -8.38
N GLY A 24 -24.32 -6.78 -8.24
CA GLY A 24 -23.58 -6.93 -6.99
C GLY A 24 -22.81 -5.66 -6.66
N ALA A 25 -22.27 -5.61 -5.44
CA ALA A 25 -21.37 -4.55 -5.02
C ALA A 25 -20.15 -4.49 -5.94
N TRP A 26 -19.57 -3.29 -6.07
CA TRP A 26 -18.24 -3.14 -6.67
C TRP A 26 -17.23 -3.87 -5.79
N ALA A 27 -16.24 -4.49 -6.42
CA ALA A 27 -15.09 -5.02 -5.70
C ALA A 27 -14.41 -3.89 -4.91
N ASP A 28 -14.07 -4.18 -3.66
CA ASP A 28 -13.42 -3.23 -2.75
C ASP A 28 -11.96 -2.96 -3.14
N VAL A 29 -11.33 -3.92 -3.82
CA VAL A 29 -9.92 -3.84 -4.24
C VAL A 29 -9.83 -3.70 -5.75
N CYS A 30 -9.05 -2.73 -6.20
CA CYS A 30 -8.70 -2.56 -7.61
C CYS A 30 -7.62 -3.55 -8.02
N THR A 31 -7.79 -4.19 -9.18
CA THR A 31 -6.79 -5.08 -9.75
C THR A 31 -5.81 -4.29 -10.62
N ASN A 32 -4.51 -4.56 -10.47
CA ASN A 32 -3.48 -3.94 -11.29
C ASN A 32 -3.34 -4.66 -12.63
N CYS A 33 -3.58 -3.96 -13.73
CA CYS A 33 -3.23 -4.40 -15.09
C CYS A 33 -2.13 -3.46 -15.63
N PRO A 34 -1.30 -3.89 -16.60
CA PRO A 34 -0.30 -3.01 -17.18
C PRO A 34 -0.93 -1.71 -17.70
N GLY A 35 -0.57 -0.57 -17.09
CA GLY A 35 -0.99 0.77 -17.49
C GLY A 35 -2.29 1.30 -16.85
N SER A 36 -3.03 0.53 -16.04
CA SER A 36 -4.24 1.03 -15.36
C SER A 36 -4.78 0.07 -14.29
N THR A 37 -5.44 0.63 -13.26
CA THR A 37 -6.15 -0.13 -12.22
C THR A 37 -7.67 -0.10 -12.45
N TYR A 38 -8.34 -1.24 -12.22
CA TYR A 38 -9.79 -1.37 -12.43
C TYR A 38 -10.46 -2.13 -11.28
N ARG A 39 -11.74 -1.85 -11.03
CA ARG A 39 -12.61 -2.68 -10.18
C ARG A 39 -13.79 -3.21 -10.97
N GLY A 40 -14.27 -4.40 -10.59
CA GLY A 40 -15.35 -5.08 -11.27
C GLY A 40 -16.59 -5.28 -10.39
N ARG A 41 -17.74 -5.45 -11.02
CA ARG A 41 -18.96 -5.99 -10.40
C ARG A 41 -19.60 -7.01 -11.32
N THR A 42 -20.38 -7.91 -10.74
CA THR A 42 -21.07 -8.97 -11.47
C THR A 42 -22.56 -8.97 -11.16
N ARG A 43 -23.35 -9.52 -12.08
CA ARG A 43 -24.78 -9.80 -11.90
C ARG A 43 -25.06 -11.21 -12.38
N VAL A 44 -26.16 -11.81 -11.94
CA VAL A 44 -26.54 -13.16 -12.35
C VAL A 44 -27.69 -13.07 -13.35
N CYS A 45 -27.61 -13.86 -14.42
CA CYS A 45 -28.73 -14.03 -15.33
C CYS A 45 -29.64 -15.12 -14.79
N VAL A 46 -30.90 -14.78 -14.57
CA VAL A 46 -31.96 -15.73 -14.26
C VAL A 46 -32.65 -16.07 -15.58
N ILE A 47 -32.55 -17.34 -16.00
CA ILE A 47 -33.11 -17.82 -17.27
C ILE A 47 -34.64 -17.79 -17.19
N GLY A 48 -35.26 -17.29 -18.26
CA GLY A 48 -36.71 -17.23 -18.39
C GLY A 48 -37.34 -18.60 -18.64
N ALA A 49 -38.65 -18.72 -18.45
CA ALA A 49 -39.36 -19.97 -18.70
C ALA A 49 -39.33 -20.42 -20.18
N ASP A 50 -39.06 -19.49 -21.10
CA ASP A 50 -38.86 -19.75 -22.52
C ASP A 50 -37.43 -20.23 -22.88
N MET A 51 -36.60 -20.53 -21.87
CA MET A 51 -35.17 -20.84 -21.99
C MET A 51 -34.33 -19.73 -22.63
N SER A 52 -34.87 -18.51 -22.75
CA SER A 52 -34.11 -17.37 -23.22
C SER A 52 -33.12 -16.89 -22.14
N GLY A 53 -31.91 -16.62 -22.59
CA GLY A 53 -30.86 -16.01 -21.77
C GLY A 53 -30.98 -14.49 -21.73
N CYS A 54 -30.16 -13.88 -20.89
CA CYS A 54 -30.08 -12.43 -20.77
C CYS A 54 -29.10 -11.85 -21.81
N SER A 55 -29.45 -10.72 -22.42
CA SER A 55 -28.56 -9.99 -23.34
C SER A 55 -27.63 -9.04 -22.60
N GLY A 56 -26.38 -8.93 -23.09
CA GLY A 56 -25.33 -8.07 -22.53
C GLY A 56 -24.35 -8.78 -21.59
N SER A 57 -23.39 -8.02 -21.05
CA SER A 57 -22.31 -8.58 -20.23
C SER A 57 -22.80 -8.94 -18.82
N ARG A 58 -22.26 -10.05 -18.30
CA ARG A 58 -22.38 -10.48 -16.90
C ARG A 58 -21.50 -9.66 -15.95
N THR A 59 -20.42 -9.10 -16.49
CA THR A 59 -19.38 -8.40 -15.74
C THR A 59 -19.23 -6.98 -16.26
N GLU A 60 -19.06 -6.04 -15.35
CA GLU A 60 -18.76 -4.65 -15.65
C GLU A 60 -17.47 -4.26 -14.95
N LYS A 61 -16.64 -3.46 -15.62
CA LYS A 61 -15.38 -2.94 -15.08
C LYS A 61 -15.38 -1.42 -15.18
N THR A 62 -14.83 -0.76 -14.18
CA THR A 62 -14.59 0.69 -14.20
C THR A 62 -13.17 1.00 -13.74
N VAL A 63 -12.61 2.10 -14.23
CA VAL A 63 -11.27 2.57 -13.86
C VAL A 63 -11.29 2.98 -12.40
N CYS A 64 -10.26 2.59 -11.67
CA CYS A 64 -9.99 3.09 -10.34
C CYS A 64 -9.12 4.34 -10.44
N ASN A 65 -9.55 5.44 -9.81
CA ASN A 65 -8.65 6.57 -9.56
C ASN A 65 -7.79 6.24 -8.34
N CYS A 66 -6.78 5.40 -8.55
CA CYS A 66 -5.66 5.29 -7.63
C CYS A 66 -4.66 6.39 -7.98
N PRO A 67 -4.33 7.30 -7.07
CA PRO A 67 -3.18 8.17 -7.25
C PRO A 67 -1.96 7.29 -7.55
N LEU A 68 -1.20 7.63 -8.60
CA LEU A 68 0.08 6.94 -8.86
C LEU A 68 1.04 7.12 -7.69
N ASP A 69 0.90 8.23 -6.96
CA ASP A 69 1.71 8.60 -5.82
C ASP A 69 1.00 8.15 -4.54
N SER A 70 1.37 6.98 -4.02
CA SER A 70 1.01 6.63 -2.65
C SER A 70 1.75 7.54 -1.67
N VAL A 71 1.20 7.66 -0.47
CA VAL A 71 1.73 8.56 0.56
C VAL A 71 2.78 7.79 1.37
N TRP A 72 3.95 8.41 1.55
CA TRP A 72 4.90 7.93 2.54
C TRP A 72 4.30 8.14 3.93
N GLY A 73 4.35 7.11 4.77
CA GLY A 73 4.12 7.28 6.19
C GLY A 73 5.17 8.19 6.82
N GLU A 74 4.94 8.56 8.07
CA GLU A 74 5.93 9.30 8.85
C GLU A 74 7.23 8.50 8.97
N TRP A 75 8.34 9.22 9.06
CA TRP A 75 9.60 8.59 9.40
C TRP A 75 9.55 8.07 10.82
N GLU A 76 10.00 6.83 11.01
CA GLU A 76 10.28 6.32 12.34
C GLU A 76 11.40 7.14 13.01
N ASP A 77 11.43 7.05 14.33
CA ASP A 77 12.52 7.61 15.10
C ASP A 77 13.85 7.00 14.66
N TRP A 78 14.91 7.80 14.74
CA TRP A 78 16.25 7.31 14.47
C TRP A 78 16.62 6.19 15.45
N THR A 79 17.25 5.13 14.93
CA THR A 79 17.85 4.11 15.78
C THR A 79 18.91 4.72 16.69
N VAL A 80 19.20 4.03 17.80
CA VAL A 80 20.42 4.32 18.55
C VAL A 80 21.65 4.20 17.65
N CYS A 81 22.71 4.94 17.97
CA CYS A 81 23.98 4.83 17.25
C CYS A 81 24.51 3.41 17.34
N ASP A 82 24.98 2.87 16.20
CA ASP A 82 25.65 1.56 16.19
C ASP A 82 27.01 1.57 16.91
N LYS A 83 27.63 2.76 17.05
CA LYS A 83 28.92 2.98 17.72
C LYS A 83 28.95 4.32 18.44
N ASP A 84 29.57 4.30 19.61
CA ASP A 84 29.77 5.48 20.47
C ASP A 84 31.25 5.87 20.58
N CYS A 85 32.03 5.69 19.52
CA CYS A 85 33.47 6.01 19.51
C CYS A 85 33.93 6.54 18.15
N GLY A 86 34.98 7.36 18.16
CA GLY A 86 35.74 7.76 16.97
C GLY A 86 34.96 8.56 15.93
N TYR A 87 33.80 9.11 16.29
CA TYR A 87 32.84 9.70 15.34
C TYR A 87 32.39 8.71 14.25
N CYS A 88 32.41 7.41 14.55
CA CYS A 88 32.12 6.32 13.60
C CYS A 88 30.69 5.78 13.67
N GLY A 89 29.88 6.27 14.62
CA GLY A 89 28.49 5.88 14.79
C GLY A 89 27.62 6.31 13.62
N THR A 90 26.79 5.40 13.17
CA THR A 90 25.73 5.59 12.18
C THR A 90 24.40 5.23 12.83
N GLN A 91 23.39 6.03 12.54
CA GLN A 91 22.00 5.72 12.88
C GLN A 91 21.20 5.68 11.60
N THR A 92 20.17 4.85 11.59
CA THR A 92 19.29 4.64 10.47
C THR A 92 17.87 4.96 10.91
N ARG A 93 17.03 5.40 9.98
CA ARG A 93 15.59 5.46 10.18
C ARG A 93 14.89 4.90 8.96
N THR A 94 13.69 4.41 9.18
CA THR A 94 12.86 3.79 8.15
C THR A 94 11.50 4.46 8.09
N ARG A 95 10.83 4.33 6.95
CA ARG A 95 9.44 4.74 6.77
C ARG A 95 8.73 3.71 5.92
N GLU A 96 7.43 3.55 6.14
CA GLU A 96 6.61 2.64 5.36
C GLU A 96 5.85 3.38 4.27
N CYS A 97 5.62 2.68 3.16
CA CYS A 97 4.84 3.20 2.05
C CYS A 97 3.39 2.75 2.24
N GLU A 98 2.48 3.69 2.52
CA GLU A 98 1.10 3.36 2.88
C GLU A 98 0.24 3.15 1.64
N VAL A 99 -0.54 2.07 1.64
CA VAL A 99 -1.48 1.77 0.56
C VAL A 99 -2.73 2.64 0.75
N ILE A 100 -3.13 3.34 -0.31
CA ILE A 100 -4.42 4.06 -0.32
C ILE A 100 -5.54 3.03 -0.43
N ASP A 101 -6.56 3.15 0.44
CA ASP A 101 -7.71 2.23 0.47
C ASP A 101 -8.30 1.99 -0.92
N GLY A 102 -8.43 0.70 -1.26
CA GLY A 102 -8.94 0.23 -2.55
C GLY A 102 -7.90 0.11 -3.66
N CYS A 103 -6.64 0.49 -3.43
CA CYS A 103 -5.56 0.31 -4.39
C CYS A 103 -4.76 -0.99 -4.15
N PRO A 104 -4.24 -1.65 -5.21
CA PRO A 104 -3.61 -2.96 -5.11
C PRO A 104 -2.25 -2.93 -4.41
N ALA A 105 -1.53 -1.82 -4.48
CA ALA A 105 -0.19 -1.66 -3.91
C ALA A 105 0.13 -0.18 -3.72
N ALA A 106 0.99 0.11 -2.74
CA ALA A 106 1.60 1.41 -2.57
C ALA A 106 2.80 1.53 -3.54
N ASN A 107 2.86 2.63 -4.28
CA ASN A 107 3.96 2.98 -5.19
C ASN A 107 4.59 4.30 -4.73
N CYS A 108 5.49 4.23 -3.74
CA CYS A 108 6.21 5.42 -3.29
C CYS A 108 7.51 5.57 -4.07
N THR A 109 7.82 6.79 -4.51
CA THR A 109 9.10 7.11 -5.15
C THR A 109 10.10 7.61 -4.10
N GLY A 110 11.32 7.06 -4.13
CA GLY A 110 12.42 7.39 -3.22
C GLY A 110 12.75 6.25 -2.25
N ASP A 111 13.72 6.49 -1.36
CA ASP A 111 14.20 5.47 -0.43
C ASP A 111 13.26 5.29 0.78
N ASN A 112 13.13 4.05 1.24
CA ASN A 112 12.41 3.69 2.47
C ASN A 112 13.30 3.72 3.72
N SER A 113 14.60 3.95 3.54
CA SER A 113 15.62 3.92 4.59
C SER A 113 16.59 5.07 4.38
N GLU A 114 16.91 5.78 5.45
CA GLU A 114 17.90 6.85 5.48
C GLU A 114 18.94 6.55 6.55
N SER A 115 20.22 6.83 6.27
CA SER A 115 21.32 6.66 7.23
C SER A 115 22.14 7.93 7.38
N ARG A 116 22.54 8.25 8.61
CA ARG A 116 23.38 9.42 8.91
C ARG A 116 24.40 9.12 10.01
N ALA A 117 25.49 9.87 10.02
CA ALA A 117 26.46 9.85 11.12
C ALA A 117 25.82 10.40 12.41
N CYS A 118 26.21 9.84 13.56
CA CYS A 118 25.59 10.15 14.85
C CYS A 118 26.53 10.12 16.05
N SER A 119 27.68 9.43 15.98
CA SER A 119 28.62 9.40 17.11
C SER A 119 29.15 10.80 17.40
N THR A 120 28.94 11.26 18.63
CA THR A 120 29.37 12.59 19.13
C THR A 120 30.53 12.53 20.11
N THR A 121 31.08 11.34 20.35
CA THR A 121 32.15 11.13 21.32
C THR A 121 33.54 11.10 20.67
N ASP A 122 34.53 11.60 21.41
CA ASP A 122 35.95 11.49 21.12
C ASP A 122 36.56 10.16 21.63
N GLY A 123 35.72 9.21 22.04
CA GLY A 123 36.14 7.91 22.58
C GLY A 123 37.01 7.13 21.60
N VAL A 124 38.03 6.45 22.11
CA VAL A 124 38.94 5.62 21.30
C VAL A 124 38.26 4.28 20.99
N CYS A 125 38.00 4.00 19.72
CA CYS A 125 37.52 2.68 19.29
C CYS A 125 38.63 1.62 19.48
N LEU A 126 38.28 0.49 20.11
CA LEU A 126 39.17 -0.65 20.25
C LEU A 126 39.08 -1.55 19.01
N ALA A 127 40.16 -2.29 18.72
CA ALA A 127 40.23 -3.21 17.58
C ALA A 127 39.07 -4.23 17.60
N PRO A 128 38.52 -4.66 16.43
CA PRO A 128 39.07 -4.54 15.08
C PRO A 128 38.66 -3.29 14.27
N SER A 129 37.81 -2.40 14.80
CA SER A 129 37.41 -1.17 14.11
C SER A 129 38.51 -0.11 14.19
N VAL A 130 39.18 0.14 13.07
CA VAL A 130 40.39 0.96 12.99
C VAL A 130 40.03 2.41 12.65
N SER A 131 40.38 3.34 13.54
CA SER A 131 40.47 4.79 13.28
C SER A 131 39.17 5.54 12.91
N CYS A 132 39.30 6.87 12.91
CA CYS A 132 38.24 7.84 12.66
C CYS A 132 37.46 7.55 11.37
N CYS A 133 36.18 7.95 11.36
CA CYS A 133 35.31 7.76 10.21
C CYS A 133 35.81 8.51 8.96
N ALA A 134 35.30 8.14 7.79
CA ALA A 134 35.63 8.80 6.53
C ALA A 134 35.37 10.31 6.62
N GLY A 135 36.40 11.12 6.35
CA GLY A 135 36.36 12.58 6.48
C GLY A 135 36.98 13.12 7.77
N TYR A 136 37.18 12.29 8.80
CA TYR A 136 37.83 12.69 10.05
C TYR A 136 39.27 12.16 10.13
N LYS A 137 40.20 13.00 10.61
CA LYS A 137 41.61 12.65 10.81
C LYS A 137 41.91 12.48 12.28
N LYS A 138 42.79 11.53 12.60
CA LYS A 138 43.33 11.35 13.95
C LYS A 138 44.23 12.54 14.29
N LYS A 139 43.85 13.29 15.33
CA LYS A 139 44.59 14.43 15.88
C LYS A 139 45.10 14.08 17.29
N VAL A 140 46.18 14.73 17.69
CA VAL A 140 46.80 14.54 19.02
C VAL A 140 46.53 15.77 19.86
N ASP A 141 45.98 15.57 21.04
CA ASP A 141 45.92 16.60 22.08
C ASP A 141 47.11 16.41 23.02
N ILE A 142 48.12 17.26 22.84
CA ILE A 142 49.39 17.22 23.59
C ILE A 142 49.17 17.50 25.09
N PRO A 143 48.41 18.55 25.48
CA PRO A 143 48.03 18.79 26.88
C PRO A 143 47.39 17.60 27.59
N SER A 144 46.40 16.94 26.97
CA SER A 144 45.67 15.84 27.61
C SER A 144 46.29 14.46 27.37
N LYS A 145 47.34 14.37 26.54
CA LYS A 145 48.01 13.13 26.11
C LYS A 145 47.03 12.11 25.49
N ARG A 146 46.05 12.60 24.73
CA ARG A 146 45.02 11.78 24.08
C ARG A 146 45.02 11.99 22.57
N PHE A 147 44.39 11.07 21.85
CA PHE A 147 44.08 11.24 20.44
C PHE A 147 42.57 11.40 20.29
N TYR A 148 42.15 12.25 19.36
CA TYR A 148 40.75 12.48 19.02
C TYR A 148 40.57 12.53 17.50
N CYS A 149 39.35 12.40 17.01
CA CYS A 149 39.03 12.53 15.59
C CYS A 149 38.53 13.94 15.32
N GLY A 150 39.11 14.62 14.32
CA GLY A 150 38.68 15.95 13.91
C GLY A 150 38.78 16.14 12.40
N LEU A 151 37.98 17.06 11.85
CA LEU A 151 38.01 17.44 10.43
C LEU A 151 39.36 18.07 10.03
#